data_AF-A0A7C7WGY2-F1
#
_entry.id   AF-A0A7C7WGY2-F1
#
_cell.length_a   1.000
_cell.length_b   1.000
_cell.length_c   1.000
_cell.angle_alpha   90.00
_cell.angle_beta   90.00
_cell.angle_gamma   90.00
#
_symmetry.space_group_name_H-M   'P 1'
#
loop_
_entity.id
_entity.type
_entity.pdbx_description
1 polymer ?
#
loop_
_entity_poly.entity_id
_entity_poly.type
_entity_poly.pdbx_seq_one_letter_code
_entity_poly.pdbx_strand_id
1 'polypeptide(L)'
;MPASASRYSSWMLWFTKKRADRFHRVGFDCGRKNGTYVLTVVDADGAETLTTFRDEAAMVAEAVRLQLDLESLGWSALARTT
;
A
#
# COMPACT_ATOMS: atom_id res chain seq x y z
N MET A 1 -2.99 9.77 -29.35
CA MET A 1 -4.06 9.49 -28.36
C MET A 1 -3.38 9.23 -27.03
N PRO A 2 -3.36 10.17 -26.06
CA PRO A 2 -2.85 9.83 -24.74
C PRO A 2 -3.90 8.97 -24.04
N ALA A 3 -3.45 7.84 -23.50
CA ALA A 3 -4.27 6.88 -22.77
C ALA A 3 -5.08 7.61 -21.71
N SER A 4 -6.38 7.38 -21.75
CA SER A 4 -7.35 7.81 -20.74
C SER A 4 -6.75 7.54 -19.36
N ALA A 5 -6.37 8.61 -18.66
CA ALA A 5 -6.11 8.58 -17.23
C ALA A 5 -7.47 8.29 -16.57
N SER A 6 -7.86 7.02 -16.62
CA SER A 6 -8.93 6.49 -15.81
C SER A 6 -8.54 6.84 -14.38
N ARG A 7 -9.38 7.67 -13.74
CA ARG A 7 -9.33 7.97 -12.31
C ARG A 7 -9.52 6.67 -11.54
N TYR A 8 -8.54 5.79 -11.56
CA TYR A 8 -8.38 4.80 -10.53
C TYR A 8 -7.78 5.58 -9.39
N SER A 9 -8.56 5.79 -8.34
CA SER A 9 -8.12 6.29 -7.04
C SER A 9 -7.14 5.28 -6.43
N SER A 10 -6.06 4.97 -7.13
CA SER A 10 -4.94 4.22 -6.57
C SER A 10 -4.24 5.18 -5.64
N TRP A 11 -4.23 4.82 -4.36
CA TRP A 11 -3.53 5.58 -3.34
C TRP A 11 -2.40 4.73 -2.84
N MET A 12 -1.22 5.33 -2.87
CA MET A 12 0.00 4.71 -2.40
C MET A 12 0.36 5.29 -1.03
N LEU A 13 0.57 4.41 -0.06
CA LEU A 13 1.00 4.78 1.28
C LEU A 13 2.35 4.15 1.56
N TRP A 14 3.33 4.96 1.92
CA TRP A 14 4.66 4.48 2.28
C TRP A 14 4.83 4.55 3.80
N PHE A 15 5.51 3.58 4.36
CA PHE A 15 5.90 3.50 5.76
C PHE A 15 7.40 3.44 5.84
N THR A 16 7.97 4.09 6.85
CA THR A 16 9.41 4.04 7.08
C THR A 16 9.71 3.66 8.50
N LYS A 17 10.78 2.90 8.67
CA LYS A 17 11.34 2.60 9.98
C LYS A 17 12.85 2.64 9.92
N LYS A 18 13.45 3.36 10.87
CA LYS A 18 14.89 3.33 11.08
C LYS A 18 15.22 2.09 11.91
N ARG A 19 15.94 1.13 11.32
CA ARG A 19 16.52 -0.01 12.05
C ARG A 19 18.02 -0.03 11.82
N ALA A 20 18.79 -0.08 12.91
CA ALA A 20 20.23 -0.38 12.90
C ALA A 20 21.04 0.28 11.74
N ASP A 21 20.79 1.58 11.51
CA ASP A 21 21.42 2.43 10.47
C ASP A 21 20.97 2.27 9.00
N ARG A 22 19.85 1.58 8.73
CA ARG A 22 19.19 1.62 7.41
C ARG A 22 17.73 2.08 7.49
N PHE A 23 17.32 2.85 6.49
CA PHE A 23 15.92 3.20 6.27
C PHE A 23 15.23 2.05 5.55
N HIS A 24 14.38 1.34 6.26
CA HIS A 24 13.49 0.36 5.64
C HIS A 24 12.22 1.08 5.20
N ARG A 25 11.70 0.72 4.01
CA ARG A 25 10.47 1.29 3.47
C ARG A 25 9.51 0.15 3.15
N VAL A 26 8.26 0.29 3.57
CA VAL A 26 7.17 -0.61 3.17
C VAL A 26 6.13 0.23 2.44
N GLY A 27 5.66 -0.22 1.28
CA GLY A 27 4.67 0.47 0.46
C GLY A 27 3.38 -0.31 0.37
N PHE A 28 2.24 0.36 0.48
CA PHE A 28 0.93 -0.19 0.17
C PHE A 28 0.37 0.55 -1.04
N ASP A 29 0.12 -0.18 -2.12
CA ASP A 29 -0.63 0.31 -3.29
C ASP A 29 -2.02 -0.34 -3.28
N CYS A 30 -3.02 0.46 -2.94
CA CYS A 30 -4.42 0.08 -2.98
C CYS A 30 -5.00 0.59 -4.30
N GLY A 31 -5.58 -0.29 -5.12
CA GLY A 31 -6.16 0.13 -6.38
C GLY A 31 -7.15 -0.88 -6.95
N ARG A 32 -7.57 -0.63 -8.20
CA ARG A 32 -8.42 -1.56 -8.94
C ARG A 32 -7.73 -1.95 -10.24
N LYS A 33 -7.49 -3.24 -10.44
CA LYS A 33 -6.92 -3.82 -11.66
C LYS A 33 -7.95 -4.75 -12.31
N ASN A 34 -8.25 -4.50 -13.59
CA ASN A 34 -9.12 -5.36 -14.41
C ASN A 34 -10.49 -5.68 -13.78
N GLY A 35 -11.06 -4.74 -13.03
CA GLY A 35 -12.35 -4.91 -12.36
C GLY A 35 -12.29 -5.46 -10.94
N THR A 36 -11.14 -5.95 -10.48
CA THR A 36 -10.90 -6.48 -9.13
C THR A 36 -10.13 -5.48 -8.27
N TYR A 37 -10.46 -5.41 -6.97
CA TYR A 37 -9.72 -4.59 -6.01
C TYR A 37 -8.43 -5.30 -5.63
N VAL A 38 -7.33 -4.56 -5.57
CA VAL A 38 -6.00 -5.13 -5.33
C VAL A 38 -5.25 -4.29 -4.32
N LEU A 39 -4.59 -4.97 -3.39
CA LEU A 39 -3.61 -4.40 -2.47
C LEU A 39 -2.26 -4.99 -2.82
N THR A 40 -1.30 -4.16 -3.21
CA THR A 40 0.07 -4.57 -3.39
C THR A 40 0.87 -4.06 -2.21
N VAL A 41 1.47 -4.97 -1.46
CA VAL A 41 2.38 -4.67 -0.35
C VAL A 41 3.81 -4.84 -0.86
N VAL A 42 4.60 -3.79 -0.81
CA VAL A 42 6.03 -3.79 -1.15
C VAL A 42 6.79 -3.79 0.16
N ASP A 43 7.46 -4.89 0.49
CA ASP A 43 8.28 -5.01 1.68
C ASP A 43 9.62 -4.28 1.54
N ALA A 44 10.32 -4.09 2.66
CA ALA A 44 11.61 -3.40 2.69
C ALA A 44 12.73 -4.10 1.92
N ASP A 45 12.58 -5.40 1.64
CA ASP A 45 13.51 -6.19 0.84
C ASP A 45 13.16 -6.14 -0.67
N GLY A 46 12.13 -5.36 -1.05
CA GLY A 46 11.65 -5.24 -2.42
C GLY A 46 10.70 -6.37 -2.85
N ALA A 47 10.33 -7.25 -1.92
CA ALA A 47 9.34 -8.28 -2.19
C ALA A 47 7.95 -7.66 -2.33
N GLU A 48 7.24 -7.99 -3.41
CA GLU A 48 5.88 -7.52 -3.65
C GLU A 48 4.88 -8.66 -3.40
N THR A 49 3.93 -8.41 -2.50
CA THR A 49 2.80 -9.30 -2.23
C THR A 49 1.55 -8.66 -2.77
N LEU A 50 0.91 -9.30 -3.76
CA LEU A 50 -0.34 -8.83 -4.33
C LEU A 50 -1.51 -9.65 -3.79
N THR A 51 -2.47 -8.96 -3.18
CA THR A 51 -3.70 -9.55 -2.63
C THR A 51 -4.90 -8.99 -3.38
N THR A 52 -5.76 -9.89 -3.87
CA THR A 52 -6.98 -9.51 -4.59
C THR A 52 -8.20 -9.59 -3.69
N PHE A 53 -9.09 -8.61 -3.79
CA PHE A 53 -10.33 -8.50 -3.01
C PHE A 53 -11.55 -8.40 -3.92
N ARG A 54 -12.67 -8.90 -3.42
CA ARG A 54 -13.97 -8.86 -4.12
C ARG A 54 -14.63 -7.49 -4.06
N ASP A 55 -14.37 -6.73 -2.99
CA ASP A 55 -14.92 -5.40 -2.77
C ASP A 55 -13.85 -4.44 -2.23
N GLU A 56 -14.12 -3.14 -2.37
CA GLU A 56 -13.22 -2.06 -1.95
C GLU A 56 -13.09 -2.01 -0.43
N ALA A 57 -14.18 -2.29 0.29
CA ALA A 57 -14.23 -2.21 1.74
C ALA A 57 -13.29 -3.23 2.40
N ALA A 58 -13.22 -4.46 1.89
CA ALA A 58 -12.32 -5.51 2.34
C ALA A 58 -10.86 -5.17 2.05
N MET A 59 -10.57 -4.60 0.86
CA MET A 59 -9.23 -4.11 0.53
C MET A 59 -8.79 -3.01 1.50
N VAL A 60 -9.67 -2.02 1.75
CA VAL A 60 -9.39 -0.93 2.69
C VAL A 60 -9.25 -1.44 4.12
N ALA A 61 -10.12 -2.36 4.56
CA ALA A 61 -10.02 -2.95 5.90
C ALA A 61 -8.69 -3.69 6.10
N GLU A 62 -8.23 -4.44 5.10
CA GLU A 62 -6.93 -5.11 5.17
C GLU A 62 -5.77 -4.13 5.14
N ALA A 63 -5.83 -3.08 4.31
CA ALA A 63 -4.81 -2.03 4.28
C ALA A 63 -4.72 -1.29 5.63
N VAL A 64 -5.87 -0.99 6.27
CA VAL A 64 -5.94 -0.39 7.60
C VAL A 64 -5.38 -1.34 8.66
N ARG A 65 -5.72 -2.63 8.58
CA ARG A 65 -5.18 -3.66 9.50
C ARG A 65 -3.65 -3.71 9.42
N LEU A 66 -3.10 -3.75 8.21
CA LEU A 66 -1.65 -3.75 7.99
C LEU A 66 -1.00 -2.44 8.43
N GLN A 67 -1.66 -1.30 8.23
CA GLN A 67 -1.19 -0.02 8.75
C GLN A 67 -1.08 -0.06 10.28
N LEU A 68 -2.12 -0.53 10.98
CA LEU A 68 -2.11 -0.63 12.44
C LEU A 68 -1.04 -1.62 12.94
N ASP A 69 -0.86 -2.74 12.24
CA ASP A 69 0.20 -3.72 12.54
C ASP A 69 1.59 -3.07 12.39
N LEU A 70 1.81 -2.28 11.32
CA LEU A 70 3.05 -1.54 11.11
C LEU A 70 3.27 -0.45 12.16
N GLU A 71 2.24 0.33 12.49
CA GLU A 71 2.30 1.35 13.55
C GLU A 71 2.61 0.72 14.91
N SER A 72 2.00 -0.42 15.24
CA SER A 72 2.29 -1.21 16.45
C SER A 72 3.74 -1.71 16.48
N LEU A 73 4.27 -2.09 15.31
CA LEU A 73 5.68 -2.43 15.13
C LEU A 73 6.59 -1.19 15.16
N GLY A 74 6.08 0.03 15.31
CA GLY A 74 6.85 1.28 15.38
C GLY A 74 7.34 1.78 14.02
N TRP A 75 6.61 1.47 12.95
CA TRP A 75 6.78 2.12 11.66
C TRP A 75 5.96 3.41 11.60
N SER A 76 6.46 4.40 10.86
CA SER A 76 5.77 5.67 10.68
C SER A 76 5.30 5.81 9.24
N ALA A 77 4.01 6.08 9.06
CA ALA A 77 3.46 6.42 7.75
C ALA A 77 4.08 7.73 7.24
N LEU A 78 4.57 7.71 6.01
CA LEU A 78 4.90 8.91 5.27
C LEU A 78 3.60 9.56 4.80
N ALA A 79 3.59 10.89 4.82
CA ALA A 79 2.45 11.67 4.36
C ALA A 79 2.07 11.23 2.94
N ARG A 80 0.77 11.01 2.76
CA ARG A 80 0.15 10.59 1.50
C ARG A 80 0.53 11.62 0.42
N THR A 81 1.32 11.21 -0.56
CA THR A 81 1.57 12.05 -1.74
C THR A 81 0.38 11.87 -2.67
N THR A 82 -0.48 12.90 -2.71
CA THR A 82 -1.63 13.01 -3.61
C THR A 82 -1.21 13.41 -5.01
#